data_AF-A0A946H5U2-F1
#
_entry.id   AF-A0A946H5U2-F1
#
_cell.length_a   1.000
_cell.length_b   1.000
_cell.length_c   1.000
_cell.angle_alpha   90.00
_cell.angle_beta   90.00
_cell.angle_gamma   90.00
#
_symmetry.space_group_name_H-M   'P 1'
#
loop_
_entity.id
_entity.type
_entity.pdbx_description
1 polymer ?
#
loop_
_entity_poly.entity_id
_entity_poly.type
_entity_poly.pdbx_seq_one_letter_code
_entity_poly.pdbx_strand_id
1 'polypeptide(L)'
;VIEVTDLKLDWPPLDVAADGTLALDSLLRPIGAFRADVVGYRDLLEAMEKAGSLEPGQAVVAGTALDIMAQRQDDGRKRLAVDVSIQNGMLSVGPIPVYPVGPVIPAEAGF
;
A
#
# COMPACT_ATOMS: atom_id res chain seq x y z
N VAL A 1 9.00 4.34 17.99
CA VAL A 1 7.73 3.80 17.43
C VAL A 1 6.66 4.84 17.66
N ILE A 2 5.81 5.07 16.65
CA ILE A 2 4.67 5.99 16.68
C ILE A 2 3.42 5.15 16.43
N GLU A 3 2.38 5.41 17.21
CA GLU A 3 1.04 4.87 16.96
C GLU A 3 0.30 5.79 15.98
N VAL A 4 -0.25 5.20 14.93
CA VAL A 4 -1.02 5.87 13.90
C VAL A 4 -2.48 5.48 14.10
N THR A 5 -3.26 6.38 14.67
CA THR A 5 -4.66 6.10 15.06
C THR A 5 -5.66 6.32 13.94
N ASP A 6 -5.37 7.22 13.00
CA ASP A 6 -6.22 7.52 11.84
C ASP A 6 -5.35 8.08 10.70
N LEU A 7 -5.01 7.22 9.74
CA LEU A 7 -4.40 7.62 8.47
C LEU A 7 -5.50 7.64 7.41
N LYS A 8 -5.68 8.78 6.75
CA LYS A 8 -6.56 8.92 5.60
C LYS A 8 -5.79 9.47 4.41
N LEU A 9 -5.90 8.77 3.29
CA LEU A 9 -5.46 9.23 1.99
C LEU A 9 -6.69 9.31 1.09
N ASP A 10 -7.03 10.52 0.69
CA ASP A 10 -8.09 10.81 -0.28
C ASP A 10 -7.38 11.30 -1.56
N TRP A 11 -7.20 10.38 -2.50
CA TRP A 11 -6.59 10.66 -3.80
C TRP A 11 -7.42 9.97 -4.90
N PRO A 12 -8.56 10.55 -5.29
CA PRO A 12 -9.51 9.89 -6.16
C PRO A 12 -8.86 9.43 -7.49
N PRO A 13 -9.17 8.20 -7.94
CA PRO A 13 -10.18 7.28 -7.41
C PRO A 13 -9.71 6.39 -6.24
N LEU A 14 -8.49 6.57 -5.71
CA LEU A 14 -7.93 5.82 -4.59
C LEU A 14 -8.30 6.46 -3.24
N ASP A 15 -9.00 5.69 -2.41
CA ASP A 15 -9.26 6.04 -1.01
C ASP A 15 -8.59 4.99 -0.11
N VAL A 16 -7.82 5.44 0.89
CA VAL A 16 -7.22 4.57 1.91
C VAL A 16 -7.54 5.11 3.30
N ALA A 17 -8.07 4.24 4.16
CA ALA A 17 -8.13 4.45 5.60
C ALA A 17 -7.28 3.38 6.29
N ALA A 18 -6.45 3.76 7.26
CA ALA A 18 -5.62 2.81 7.98
C ALA A 18 -5.32 3.23 9.42
N ASP A 19 -5.07 2.23 10.26
CA ASP A 19 -4.56 2.38 11.62
C ASP A 19 -3.43 1.37 11.85
N GLY A 20 -2.48 1.71 12.72
CA GLY A 20 -1.36 0.82 12.98
C GLY A 20 -0.18 1.47 13.68
N THR A 21 1.00 0.91 13.45
CA THR A 21 2.25 1.38 14.06
C THR A 21 3.32 1.62 13.00
N LEU A 22 4.10 2.68 13.20
CA LEU A 22 5.18 3.07 12.32
C LEU A 22 6.44 3.38 13.12
N ALA A 23 7.59 2.98 12.61
CA ALA A 23 8.90 3.35 13.10
C ALA A 23 9.89 3.44 11.92
N LEU A 24 11.15 3.68 12.26
CA LEU A 24 12.26 3.59 11.32
C LEU A 24 13.19 2.46 11.76
N ASP A 25 13.73 1.73 10.79
CA ASP A 25 14.80 0.76 11.02
C ASP A 25 16.18 1.46 11.12
N SER A 26 17.25 0.67 11.30
CA SER A 26 18.61 1.19 11.42
C SER A 26 19.15 1.89 10.16
N LEU A 27 18.48 1.72 9.01
CA LEU A 27 18.80 2.37 7.74
C LEU A 27 17.86 3.54 7.44
N LEU A 28 17.10 4.02 8.43
CA LEU A 28 16.09 5.07 8.28
C LEU A 28 14.98 4.71 7.28
N ARG A 29 14.74 3.42 7.04
CA ARG A 29 13.60 2.96 6.24
C ARG A 29 12.38 2.84 7.15
N PRO A 30 11.18 3.18 6.66
CA PRO A 30 9.94 2.86 7.36
C PRO A 30 9.87 1.36 7.70
N ILE A 31 9.45 1.07 8.93
CA ILE A 31 9.02 -0.26 9.35
C ILE A 31 7.69 -0.12 10.09
N GLY A 32 6.71 -0.94 9.74
CA GLY A 32 5.37 -0.78 10.29
C GLY A 32 4.40 -1.89 9.92
N ALA A 33 3.27 -1.91 10.61
CA ALA A 33 2.16 -2.79 10.35
C ALA A 33 0.85 -2.01 10.54
N PHE A 34 -0.05 -2.16 9.59
CA PHE A 34 -1.29 -1.41 9.49
C PHE A 34 -2.44 -2.35 9.13
N ARG A 35 -3.62 -2.12 9.69
CA ARG A 35 -4.86 -2.56 9.08
C ARG A 35 -5.31 -1.45 8.14
N ALA A 36 -5.56 -1.79 6.89
CA ALA A 36 -5.96 -0.83 5.87
C ALA A 36 -7.25 -1.25 5.17
N ASP A 37 -8.08 -0.25 4.89
CA ASP A 37 -9.24 -0.32 4.04
C ASP A 37 -8.97 0.49 2.77
N VAL A 38 -8.99 -0.19 1.63
CA VAL A 38 -8.62 0.39 0.34
C VAL A 38 -9.80 0.29 -0.63
N VAL A 39 -10.13 1.41 -1.27
CA VAL A 39 -11.06 1.50 -2.40
C VAL A 39 -10.32 2.12 -3.59
N GLY A 40 -10.61 1.68 -4.82
CA GLY A 40 -9.91 2.18 -6.02
C GLY A 40 -8.56 1.51 -6.28
N TYR A 41 -8.28 0.36 -5.67
CA TYR A 41 -7.01 -0.37 -5.86
C TYR A 41 -6.77 -0.80 -7.32
N ARG A 42 -7.83 -0.98 -8.13
CA ARG A 42 -7.69 -1.31 -9.57
C ARG A 42 -7.08 -0.14 -10.34
N ASP A 43 -7.54 1.07 -10.07
CA ASP A 43 -7.03 2.28 -10.70
C ASP A 43 -5.56 2.55 -10.31
N LEU A 44 -5.20 2.27 -9.04
CA LEU A 44 -3.81 2.33 -8.59
C LEU A 44 -2.93 1.35 -9.38
N LEU A 45 -3.34 0.09 -9.54
CA LEU A 45 -2.59 -0.92 -10.29
C LEU A 45 -2.43 -0.53 -11.76
N GLU A 46 -3.49 -0.01 -12.40
CA GLU A 46 -3.42 0.47 -13.78
C GLU A 46 -2.47 1.68 -13.91
N ALA A 47 -2.50 2.61 -12.96
CA ALA A 47 -1.58 3.74 -12.92
C ALA A 47 -0.12 3.29 -12.76
N MET A 48 0.14 2.29 -11.91
CA MET A 48 1.48 1.72 -11.71
C MET A 48 2.01 1.03 -12.99
N GLU A 49 1.15 0.30 -13.70
CA GLU A 49 1.51 -0.31 -14.99
C GLU A 49 1.80 0.75 -16.05
N LYS A 50 0.98 1.81 -16.16
CA LYS A 50 1.22 2.95 -17.06
C LYS A 50 2.52 3.70 -16.72
N ALA A 51 2.88 3.78 -15.45
CA ALA A 51 4.12 4.38 -14.98
C ALA A 51 5.35 3.47 -15.14
N GLY A 52 5.18 2.24 -15.63
CA GLY A 52 6.25 1.25 -15.80
C GLY A 52 6.73 0.62 -14.48
N SER A 53 6.00 0.83 -13.38
CA SER A 53 6.28 0.18 -12.09
C SER A 53 5.79 -1.27 -12.03
N LEU A 54 4.84 -1.63 -12.91
CA LEU A 54 4.39 -3.00 -13.15
C LEU A 54 4.60 -3.34 -14.63
N GLU A 55 4.96 -4.58 -14.92
CA GLU A 55 5.05 -5.09 -16.29
C GLU A 55 3.65 -5.25 -16.91
N PRO A 56 3.52 -5.19 -18.25
CA PRO A 56 2.24 -5.40 -18.93
C PRO A 56 1.54 -6.71 -18.52
N GLY A 57 0.27 -6.62 -18.15
CA GLY A 57 -0.57 -7.72 -17.68
C GLY A 57 -0.53 -7.95 -16.16
N GLN A 58 0.48 -7.43 -15.44
CA GLN A 58 0.58 -7.64 -13.99
C GLN A 58 -0.55 -6.95 -13.22
N ALA A 59 -1.00 -5.77 -13.67
CA ALA A 59 -2.12 -5.07 -13.05
C ALA A 59 -3.43 -5.88 -13.10
N VAL A 60 -3.69 -6.56 -14.23
CA VAL A 60 -4.88 -7.41 -14.40
C VAL A 60 -4.84 -8.62 -13.45
N VAL A 61 -3.69 -9.28 -13.37
CA VAL A 61 -3.49 -10.45 -12.51
C VAL A 61 -3.63 -10.06 -11.04
N ALA A 62 -2.90 -9.02 -10.60
CA ALA A 62 -2.97 -8.51 -9.24
C ALA A 62 -4.40 -8.05 -8.89
N GLY A 63 -5.05 -7.28 -9.77
CA GLY A 63 -6.41 -6.80 -9.58
C GLY A 63 -7.42 -7.94 -9.44
N THR A 64 -7.22 -9.05 -10.15
CA THR A 64 -8.07 -10.25 -10.02
C THR A 64 -7.87 -10.94 -8.67
N ALA A 65 -6.63 -11.06 -8.19
CA ALA A 65 -6.35 -11.63 -6.87
C ALA A 65 -6.94 -10.76 -5.75
N LEU A 66 -6.77 -9.44 -5.81
CA LEU A 66 -7.35 -8.51 -4.84
C LEU A 66 -8.89 -8.52 -4.88
N ASP A 67 -9.48 -8.70 -6.06
CA ASP A 67 -10.93 -8.82 -6.23
C ASP A 67 -11.56 -10.02 -5.52
N ILE A 68 -10.79 -11.10 -5.33
CA ILE A 68 -11.22 -12.30 -4.57
C ILE A 68 -11.25 -11.99 -3.07
N MET A 69 -10.35 -11.11 -2.61
CA MET A 69 -10.24 -10.69 -1.21
C MET A 69 -11.18 -9.54 -0.85
N ALA A 70 -11.54 -8.71 -1.83
CA ALA A 70 -12.36 -7.53 -1.62
C ALA A 70 -13.84 -7.86 -1.40
N GLN A 71 -14.48 -7.11 -0.51
CA GLN A 71 -15.90 -7.18 -0.23
C GLN A 71 -16.63 -6.06 -0.95
N ARG A 72 -17.79 -6.37 -1.55
CA ARG A 72 -18.66 -5.34 -2.12
C ARG A 72 -19.39 -4.60 -1.00
N GLN A 73 -19.36 -3.28 -1.04
CA GLN A 73 -20.05 -2.40 -0.11
C GLN A 73 -21.42 -1.98 -0.63
N ASP A 74 -22.25 -1.37 0.22
CA ASP A 74 -23.61 -0.91 -0.11
C ASP A 74 -23.62 0.15 -1.23
N ASP A 75 -22.54 0.92 -1.36
CA ASP A 75 -22.32 1.90 -2.43
C ASP A 75 -21.91 1.27 -3.78
N GLY A 76 -21.81 -0.07 -3.85
CA GLY A 76 -21.42 -0.83 -5.02
C GLY A 76 -19.91 -0.93 -5.26
N ARG A 77 -19.08 -0.18 -4.52
CA ARG A 77 -17.62 -0.23 -4.64
C ARG A 77 -17.05 -1.48 -3.98
N LYS A 78 -15.91 -1.95 -4.49
CA LYS A 78 -15.13 -3.01 -3.83
C LYS A 78 -14.19 -2.38 -2.81
N ARG A 79 -14.29 -2.81 -1.57
CA ARG A 79 -13.39 -2.43 -0.47
C ARG A 79 -12.54 -3.62 -0.10
N LEU A 80 -11.24 -3.39 -0.10
CA LEU A 80 -10.22 -4.36 0.28
C LEU A 80 -9.78 -4.05 1.71
N ALA A 81 -10.15 -4.91 2.66
CA ALA A 81 -9.69 -4.85 4.04
C ALA A 81 -8.50 -5.81 4.19
N VAL A 82 -7.30 -5.27 4.39
CA VAL A 82 -6.04 -6.02 4.35
C VAL A 82 -5.06 -5.54 5.40
N ASP A 83 -4.24 -6.46 5.87
CA ASP A 83 -3.06 -6.11 6.64
C ASP A 83 -1.96 -5.64 5.68
N VAL A 84 -1.40 -4.48 5.95
CA VAL A 84 -0.29 -3.87 5.20
C VAL A 84 0.92 -3.83 6.11
N SER A 85 2.08 -4.25 5.60
CA SER A 85 3.31 -4.18 6.38
C SER A 85 4.45 -3.60 5.57
N ILE A 86 5.35 -2.91 6.26
CA ILE A 86 6.64 -2.52 5.71
C ILE A 86 7.68 -3.18 6.59
N GLN A 87 8.42 -4.14 6.04
CA GLN A 87 9.45 -4.87 6.76
C GLN A 87 10.63 -5.12 5.83
N ASN A 88 11.86 -5.00 6.35
CA ASN A 88 13.09 -5.22 5.59
C ASN A 88 13.19 -4.38 4.29
N GLY A 89 12.54 -3.22 4.24
CA GLY A 89 12.49 -2.37 3.04
C GLY A 89 11.53 -2.87 1.95
N MET A 90 10.51 -3.65 2.30
CA MET A 90 9.47 -4.11 1.37
C MET A 90 8.08 -3.80 1.94
N LEU A 91 7.26 -3.11 1.15
CA LEU A 91 5.82 -2.96 1.37
C LEU A 91 5.12 -4.23 0.91
N SER A 92 4.29 -4.81 1.76
CA SER A 92 3.50 -6.01 1.47
C SER A 92 2.03 -5.82 1.84
N VAL A 93 1.14 -6.42 1.06
CA VAL A 93 -0.30 -6.50 1.32
C VAL A 93 -0.65 -7.96 1.58
N GLY A 94 -0.99 -8.28 2.83
CA GLY A 94 -1.02 -9.67 3.29
C GLY A 94 0.32 -10.37 3.01
N PRO A 95 0.31 -11.56 2.39
CA PRO A 95 1.54 -12.28 2.05
C PRO A 95 2.21 -11.80 0.75
N ILE A 96 1.66 -10.80 0.06
CA ILE A 96 2.08 -10.40 -1.28
C ILE A 96 3.02 -9.20 -1.19
N PRO A 97 4.30 -9.31 -1.61
CA PRO A 97 5.18 -8.14 -1.73
C PRO A 97 4.73 -7.25 -2.89
N VAL A 98 4.71 -5.94 -2.67
CA VAL A 98 4.17 -4.97 -3.64
C VAL A 98 5.24 -3.99 -4.11
N TYR A 99 6.01 -3.40 -3.20
CA TYR A 99 6.92 -2.31 -3.57
C TYR A 99 8.12 -2.18 -2.62
N PRO A 100 9.35 -1.99 -3.13
CA PRO A 100 10.50 -1.71 -2.28
C PRO A 100 10.39 -0.31 -1.65
N VAL A 101 10.70 -0.20 -0.36
CA VAL A 101 10.63 1.06 0.40
C VAL A 101 12.04 1.47 0.83
N GLY A 102 12.47 2.63 0.37
CA GLY A 102 13.76 3.23 0.69
C GLY A 102 13.76 4.05 2.00
N PRO A 103 14.93 4.59 2.38
CA PRO A 103 15.04 5.51 3.51
C PRO A 103 14.16 6.76 3.33
N VAL A 104 13.59 7.28 4.41
CA VAL A 104 12.80 8.54 4.35
C VAL A 104 13.66 9.77 4.14
N ILE A 105 14.97 9.67 4.41
CA ILE A 105 15.97 10.69 4.13
C ILE A 105 16.94 10.10 3.10
N PRO A 106 17.04 10.66 1.89
CA PRO A 106 17.99 10.20 0.87
C PRO A 106 19.45 10.34 1.35
N ALA A 107 20.34 9.45 0.90
CA ALA A 107 21.76 9.49 1.28
C ALA A 107 22.44 10.79 0.83
N GLU A 108 21.97 11.39 -0.27
CA GLU A 108 22.43 12.68 -0.77
C GLU A 108 22.00 13.89 0.07
N ALA A 109 21.15 13.71 1.10
CA ALA A 109 20.65 14.80 1.93
C ALA A 109 21.72 15.44 2.86
N GLY A 110 22.93 14.88 2.94
CA GLY A 110 24.11 15.58 3.45
C GLY A 110 24.07 16.01 4.93
N PHE A 111 23.59 15.14 5.83
CA PHE A 111 23.70 15.33 7.28
C PHE A 111 24.86 14.52 7.86
#